data_AF-A0A1M3ILN8-F1
#
_entry.id   AF-A0A1M3ILN8-F1
#
_cell.length_a   1.000
_cell.length_b   1.000
_cell.length_c   1.000
_cell.angle_alpha   90.00
_cell.angle_beta   90.00
_cell.angle_gamma   90.00
#
_symmetry.space_group_name_H-M   'P 1'
#
loop_
_entity.id
_entity.type
_entity.pdbx_description
1 polymer ?
#
loop_
_entity_poly.entity_id
_entity_poly.type
_entity_poly.pdbx_seq_one_letter_code
_entity_poly.pdbx_strand_id
1 'polypeptide(L)'
;MVDHAKGYIPNLQISRNARKGLEFRRKYGRGGTEVGINRAKQLSKRLPLGEAIIKKMSSYFARHEIDKQSSDFGNDSNPSKGYIAWLLWGGDEAKTWVDQIKKRLNQTDK
;
A
#
# COMPACT_ATOMS: atom_id res chain seq x y z
N MET A 1 -13.27 10.85 -24.82
CA MET A 1 -12.72 9.73 -24.04
C MET A 1 -11.38 10.17 -23.50
N VAL A 2 -11.26 10.44 -22.20
CA VAL A 2 -9.96 10.77 -21.60
C VAL A 2 -9.16 9.47 -21.47
N ASP A 3 -8.09 9.41 -22.24
CA ASP A 3 -7.20 8.28 -22.36
C ASP A 3 -6.32 8.20 -21.09
N HIS A 4 -6.73 7.38 -20.12
CA HIS A 4 -5.99 7.13 -18.88
C HIS A 4 -4.81 6.17 -19.09
N ALA A 5 -4.27 6.09 -20.32
CA ALA A 5 -3.23 5.15 -20.74
C ALA A 5 -1.88 5.25 -20.01
N LYS A 6 -1.74 6.11 -18.98
CA LYS A 6 -0.56 6.19 -18.12
C LYS A 6 -0.97 6.04 -16.66
N GLY A 7 -0.98 4.79 -16.16
CA GLY A 7 -1.28 4.50 -14.75
C GLY A 7 -0.35 5.22 -13.76
N TYR A 8 -0.76 5.26 -12.50
CA TYR A 8 -0.03 5.93 -11.42
C TYR A 8 1.19 5.11 -10.99
N ILE A 9 2.38 5.69 -11.12
CA ILE A 9 3.65 5.04 -10.78
C ILE A 9 4.00 5.36 -9.31
N PRO A 10 4.18 4.35 -8.45
CA PRO A 10 4.56 4.60 -7.06
C PRO A 10 6.01 5.12 -7.00
N ASN A 11 6.27 5.99 -6.03
CA ASN A 11 7.59 6.55 -5.78
C ASN A 11 8.54 5.51 -5.14
N LEU A 12 9.82 5.88 -5.01
CA LEU A 12 10.85 4.99 -4.46
C LEU A 12 10.57 4.56 -3.01
N GLN A 13 9.96 5.42 -2.20
CA GLN A 13 9.71 5.15 -0.80
C GLN A 13 8.59 4.11 -0.62
N ILE A 14 7.51 4.23 -1.40
CA ILE A 14 6.45 3.20 -1.49
C ILE A 14 7.05 1.84 -1.90
N SER A 15 7.94 1.86 -2.89
CA SER A 15 8.63 0.66 -3.37
C SER A 15 9.52 0.03 -2.30
N ARG A 16 10.25 0.84 -1.51
CA ARG A 16 11.06 0.37 -0.38
C ARG A 16 10.22 -0.27 0.72
N ASN A 17 9.10 0.37 1.09
CA ASN A 17 8.18 -0.19 2.09
C ASN A 17 7.60 -1.52 1.65
N ALA A 18 7.18 -1.63 0.39
CA ALA A 18 6.66 -2.88 -0.16
C ALA A 18 7.71 -4.01 -0.12
N ARG A 19 8.98 -3.71 -0.43
CA ARG A 19 10.09 -4.67 -0.30
C ARG A 19 10.31 -5.08 1.16
N LYS A 20 10.31 -4.12 2.09
CA LYS A 20 10.43 -4.38 3.53
C LYS A 20 9.29 -5.27 4.03
N GLY A 21 8.05 -5.00 3.61
CA GLY A 21 6.90 -5.84 3.93
C GLY A 21 7.04 -7.28 3.42
N LEU A 22 7.53 -7.46 2.18
CA LEU A 22 7.81 -8.80 1.64
C LEU A 22 8.92 -9.53 2.41
N GLU A 23 9.95 -8.82 2.81
CA GLU A 23 11.02 -9.36 3.66
C GLU A 23 10.51 -9.78 5.02
N PHE A 24 9.76 -8.93 5.71
CA PHE A 24 9.18 -9.28 7.00
C PHE A 24 8.21 -10.44 6.89
N ARG A 25 7.41 -10.48 5.82
CA ARG A 25 6.49 -11.60 5.59
C ARG A 25 7.23 -12.93 5.42
N ARG A 26 8.38 -12.91 4.73
CA ARG A 26 9.27 -14.07 4.56
C ARG A 26 9.91 -14.48 5.88
N LYS A 27 10.41 -13.51 6.66
CA LYS A 27 11.12 -13.75 7.92
C LYS A 27 10.21 -14.25 9.04
N TYR A 28 9.05 -13.61 9.23
CA TYR A 28 8.18 -13.85 10.39
C TYR A 28 6.93 -14.71 10.07
N GLY A 29 6.70 -15.05 8.80
CA GLY A 29 5.62 -15.96 8.42
C GLY A 29 4.20 -15.43 8.62
N ARG A 30 4.01 -14.13 8.90
CA ARG A 30 2.71 -13.52 9.26
C ARG A 30 2.44 -12.19 8.57
N GLY A 31 1.17 -11.76 8.57
CA GLY A 31 0.72 -10.47 8.02
C GLY A 31 0.32 -10.53 6.54
N GLY A 32 -0.76 -9.84 6.18
CA GLY A 32 -1.29 -9.75 4.82
C GLY A 32 -1.87 -11.04 4.25
N THR A 33 -2.70 -10.89 3.21
CA THR A 33 -3.21 -11.98 2.38
C THR A 33 -2.44 -12.04 1.05
N GLU A 34 -2.74 -13.02 0.21
CA GLU A 34 -2.17 -13.10 -1.14
C GLU A 34 -2.38 -11.83 -1.98
N VAL A 35 -3.53 -11.15 -1.79
CA VAL A 35 -3.80 -9.84 -2.41
C VAL A 35 -2.76 -8.80 -1.97
N GLY A 36 -2.43 -8.74 -0.68
CA GLY A 36 -1.40 -7.84 -0.15
C GLY A 36 -0.01 -8.19 -0.65
N ILE A 37 0.32 -9.49 -0.73
CA ILE A 37 1.61 -9.96 -1.25
C ILE A 37 1.77 -9.58 -2.73
N ASN A 38 0.74 -9.81 -3.55
CA ASN A 38 0.77 -9.47 -4.96
C ASN A 38 0.81 -7.94 -5.17
N ARG A 39 0.10 -7.16 -4.35
CA ARG A 39 0.22 -5.69 -4.32
C ARG A 39 1.65 -5.26 -4.02
N ALA A 40 2.28 -5.84 -3.00
CA ALA A 40 3.67 -5.52 -2.64
C ALA A 40 4.64 -5.84 -3.77
N LYS A 41 4.47 -6.98 -4.47
CA LYS A 41 5.28 -7.32 -5.66
C LYS A 41 5.14 -6.25 -6.74
N GLN A 42 3.93 -5.78 -7.04
CA GLN A 42 3.71 -4.71 -8.02
C GLN A 42 4.35 -3.38 -7.60
N LEU A 43 4.14 -2.96 -6.34
CA LEU A 43 4.69 -1.73 -5.78
C LEU A 43 6.22 -1.75 -5.73
N SER A 44 6.81 -2.89 -5.35
CA SER A 44 8.26 -3.07 -5.29
C SER A 44 8.93 -2.89 -6.66
N LYS A 45 8.24 -3.24 -7.75
CA LYS A 45 8.71 -3.07 -9.12
C LYS A 45 8.30 -1.73 -9.75
N ARG A 46 7.60 -0.89 -9.00
CA ARG A 46 7.03 0.38 -9.45
C ARG A 46 6.18 0.27 -10.71
N LEU A 47 5.41 -0.81 -10.80
CA LEU A 47 4.48 -0.98 -11.92
C LEU A 47 3.39 0.10 -11.89
N PRO A 48 2.96 0.61 -13.05
CA PRO A 48 1.86 1.58 -13.12
C PRO A 48 0.56 0.95 -12.62
N LEU A 49 -0.21 1.71 -11.84
CA LEU A 49 -1.47 1.28 -11.25
C LEU A 49 -2.65 2.05 -11.86
N GLY A 50 -3.74 1.34 -12.20
CA GLY A 50 -4.97 1.99 -12.64
C GLY A 50 -5.77 2.61 -11.48
N GLU A 51 -6.74 3.47 -11.80
CA GLU A 51 -7.58 4.15 -10.81
C GLU A 51 -8.32 3.21 -9.86
N ALA A 52 -8.87 2.11 -10.40
CA ALA A 52 -9.58 1.12 -9.59
C ALA A 52 -8.67 0.54 -8.50
N ILE A 53 -7.37 0.42 -8.79
CA ILE A 53 -6.38 -0.03 -7.81
C ILE A 53 -6.11 1.07 -6.77
N ILE A 54 -5.94 2.32 -7.18
CA ILE A 54 -5.76 3.46 -6.25
C ILE A 54 -6.95 3.55 -5.29
N LYS A 55 -8.18 3.48 -5.80
CA LYS A 55 -9.41 3.48 -4.98
C LYS A 55 -9.40 2.31 -3.98
N LYS A 56 -9.02 1.09 -4.42
CA LYS A 56 -8.87 -0.08 -3.53
C LYS A 56 -7.80 0.10 -2.46
N MET A 57 -6.64 0.69 -2.80
CA MET A 57 -5.58 0.98 -1.84
C MET A 57 -6.03 1.98 -0.78
N SER A 58 -6.67 3.09 -1.17
CA SER A 58 -7.22 4.08 -0.23
C SER A 58 -8.23 3.43 0.73
N SER A 59 -9.16 2.62 0.21
CA SER A 59 -10.12 1.87 1.05
C SER A 59 -9.48 0.81 1.94
N TYR A 60 -8.32 0.25 1.57
CA TYR A 60 -7.56 -0.63 2.44
C TYR A 60 -7.03 0.17 3.65
N PHE A 61 -6.31 1.27 3.41
CA PHE A 61 -5.71 2.06 4.48
C PHE A 61 -6.76 2.63 5.43
N ALA A 62 -7.89 3.14 4.91
CA ALA A 62 -8.97 3.66 5.74
C ALA A 62 -9.53 2.64 6.75
N ARG A 63 -9.59 1.35 6.38
CA ARG A 63 -10.09 0.28 7.28
C ARG A 63 -9.06 -0.26 8.25
N HIS A 64 -7.77 -0.11 7.92
CA HIS A 64 -6.67 -0.69 8.70
C HIS A 64 -5.86 0.37 9.46
N GLU A 65 -6.28 1.63 9.47
CA GLU A 65 -5.67 2.67 10.31
C GLU A 65 -5.68 2.28 11.79
N ILE A 66 -6.73 1.57 12.22
CA ILE A 66 -6.87 1.07 13.59
C ILE A 66 -5.76 0.07 13.97
N ASP A 67 -5.17 -0.64 12.99
CA ASP A 67 -4.07 -1.59 13.23
C ASP A 67 -2.83 -0.88 13.79
N LYS A 68 -2.68 0.43 13.56
CA LYS A 68 -1.58 1.23 14.10
C LYS A 68 -1.59 1.33 15.63
N GLN A 69 -2.74 1.02 16.26
CA GLN A 69 -2.88 0.98 17.72
C GLN A 69 -2.51 -0.38 18.33
N SER A 70 -2.27 -1.39 17.49
CA SER A 70 -1.85 -2.71 17.97
C SER A 70 -0.43 -2.69 18.54
N SER A 71 -0.17 -3.53 19.53
CA SER A 71 1.18 -3.76 20.04
C SER A 71 2.13 -4.15 18.91
N ASP A 72 3.37 -3.68 18.99
CA ASP A 72 4.43 -3.92 18.00
C ASP A 72 4.15 -3.38 16.58
N PHE A 73 3.18 -2.48 16.41
CA PHE A 73 3.09 -1.73 15.16
C PHE A 73 4.32 -0.83 15.01
N GLY A 74 5.05 -0.95 13.90
CA GLY A 74 6.30 -0.21 13.69
C GLY A 74 7.56 -0.86 14.29
N ASN A 75 7.44 -2.00 14.99
CA ASN A 75 8.59 -2.69 15.57
C ASN A 75 9.30 -3.55 14.50
N ASP A 76 10.49 -3.15 14.05
CA ASP A 76 11.23 -3.91 13.03
C ASP A 76 11.81 -5.25 13.53
N SER A 77 12.06 -5.37 14.83
CA SER A 77 12.59 -6.58 15.46
C SER A 77 11.52 -7.65 15.67
N ASN A 78 10.27 -7.26 15.93
CA ASN A 78 9.13 -8.16 16.09
C ASN A 78 7.83 -7.55 15.53
N PRO A 79 7.72 -7.33 14.21
CA PRO A 79 6.64 -6.53 13.62
C PRO A 79 5.28 -7.19 13.75
N SER A 80 4.27 -6.43 14.18
CA SER A 80 2.89 -6.92 14.25
C SER A 80 2.36 -7.38 12.89
N LYS A 81 1.32 -8.24 12.88
CA LYS A 81 0.66 -8.66 11.63
C LYS A 81 0.13 -7.46 10.84
N GLY A 82 -0.40 -6.46 11.55
CA GLY A 82 -0.89 -5.21 10.99
C GLY A 82 0.22 -4.40 10.33
N TYR A 83 1.38 -4.26 10.99
CA TYR A 83 2.50 -3.51 10.41
C TYR A 83 3.08 -4.18 9.16
N ILE A 84 3.22 -5.50 9.15
CA ILE A 84 3.65 -6.23 7.94
C ILE A 84 2.64 -6.01 6.80
N ALA A 85 1.34 -6.15 7.08
CA ALA A 85 0.30 -5.91 6.08
C ALA A 85 0.36 -4.47 5.57
N TRP A 86 0.50 -3.49 6.46
CA TRP A 86 0.63 -2.07 6.12
C TRP A 86 1.79 -1.80 5.16
N LEU A 87 2.96 -2.37 5.45
CA LEU A 87 4.13 -2.28 4.59
C LEU A 87 3.93 -2.96 3.23
N LEU A 88 3.25 -4.12 3.18
CA LEU A 88 2.91 -4.78 1.91
C LEU A 88 2.07 -3.89 0.98
N TRP A 89 1.24 -3.01 1.55
CA TRP A 89 0.48 -2.02 0.79
C TRP A 89 1.25 -0.72 0.51
N GLY A 90 2.50 -0.62 0.97
CA GLY A 90 3.41 0.47 0.67
C GLY A 90 3.57 1.51 1.78
N GLY A 91 3.02 1.25 2.98
CA GLY A 91 3.20 2.09 4.15
C GLY A 91 2.47 3.44 4.11
N ASP A 92 2.85 4.34 5.02
CA ASP A 92 2.23 5.66 5.17
C ASP A 92 2.40 6.52 3.91
N GLU A 93 3.50 6.32 3.18
CA GLU A 93 3.77 6.98 1.92
C GLU A 93 2.79 6.55 0.83
N ALA A 94 2.40 5.27 0.79
CA ALA A 94 1.39 4.81 -0.14
C ALA A 94 0.01 5.32 0.27
N LYS A 95 -0.32 5.33 1.57
CA LYS A 95 -1.58 5.90 2.07
C LYS A 95 -1.75 7.35 1.61
N THR A 96 -0.75 8.18 1.92
CA THR A 96 -0.76 9.61 1.56
C THR A 96 -0.91 9.80 0.06
N TRP A 97 -0.15 9.03 -0.72
CA TRP A 97 -0.16 9.10 -2.17
C TRP A 97 -1.53 8.73 -2.78
N VAL A 98 -2.13 7.62 -2.36
CA VAL A 98 -3.42 7.18 -2.92
C VAL A 98 -4.58 8.05 -2.49
N ASP A 99 -4.53 8.61 -1.27
CA ASP A 99 -5.57 9.54 -0.79
C ASP A 99 -5.53 10.87 -1.58
N GLN A 100 -4.33 11.37 -1.91
CA GLN A 100 -4.17 12.56 -2.77
C GLN A 100 -4.69 12.32 -4.19
N ILE A 101 -4.39 11.16 -4.80
CA ILE A 101 -4.89 10.82 -6.14
C ILE A 101 -6.41 10.67 -6.11
N LYS A 102 -6.97 9.95 -5.14
CA LYS A 102 -8.41 9.75 -5.00
C LYS A 102 -9.16 11.07 -4.84
N LYS A 103 -8.60 12.02 -4.08
CA LYS A 103 -9.17 13.38 -3.95
C LYS A 103 -9.26 14.09 -5.31
N ARG A 104 -8.22 13.98 -6.15
CA ARG A 104 -8.21 14.58 -7.50
C ARG A 104 -9.24 13.91 -8.41
N LEU A 105 -9.32 12.58 -8.41
CA LEU A 105 -10.31 11.83 -9.20
C LEU A 105 -11.75 12.27 -8.86
N ASN A 106 -12.07 12.38 -7.56
CA ASN A 106 -13.40 12.80 -7.13
C ASN A 106 -13.74 14.26 -7.48
N GLN A 107 -12.75 15.11 -7.79
CA GLN A 107 -12.98 16.48 -8.25
C GLN A 107 -13.22 16.56 -9.76
N THR A 108 -12.67 15.60 -10.53
CA THR A 108 -12.87 15.51 -11.98
C THR A 108 -14.18 14.83 -12.34
N ASP A 109 -14.71 13.98 -11.46
CA ASP A 109 -16.02 13.31 -11.61
C ASP A 109 -17.22 14.24 -11.28
N LYS A 110 -16.98 15.49 -10.87
CA LYS A 110 -18.00 16.50 -10.56
C LYS A 110 -18.09 17.55 -11.66
#